data_AF-A0A950KLQ9-F1
#
_entry.id   AF-A0A950KLQ9-F1
#
_cell.length_a   1.000
_cell.length_b   1.000
_cell.length_c   1.000
_cell.angle_alpha   90.00
_cell.angle_beta   90.00
_cell.angle_gamma   90.00
#
_symmetry.space_group_name_H-M   'P 1'
#
loop_
_entity.id
_entity.type
_entity.pdbx_description
1 polymer ?
#
loop_
_entity_poly.entity_id
_entity_poly.type
_entity_poly.pdbx_seq_one_letter_code
_entity_poly.pdbx_strand_id
1 'polypeptide(L)'
;MAFAPVKNDLTVEELESRYNEITVLYDMAGELVETVESEFAQDPELQWSAVEPLINEVGDATDILTEEFIFIAEGIKRGAAGKASKSRIEGALRRVYAAIHEYRERVRNHTKQAFNAIENIADPIVSRIQRQVERVVVLFLEFVQLSLASIMNHAELSQLKAREARVALMMHQTVQQQ
;
A
#
# COMPACT_ATOMS: atom_id res chain seq x y z
N MET A 1 11.94 3.95 29.30
CA MET A 1 12.40 5.16 28.57
C MET A 1 11.17 5.92 28.12
N ALA A 2 11.08 7.21 28.45
CA ALA A 2 10.00 8.08 27.98
C ALA A 2 10.18 8.34 26.49
N PHE A 3 9.09 8.29 25.74
CA PHE A 3 9.03 8.59 24.32
C PHE A 3 9.60 9.99 24.07
N ALA A 4 10.48 10.12 23.07
CA ALA A 4 10.52 11.38 22.35
C ALA A 4 9.12 11.54 21.73
N PRO A 5 8.40 12.63 22.00
CA PRO A 5 7.09 12.83 21.41
C PRO A 5 7.22 12.69 19.88
N VAL A 6 6.29 11.93 19.29
CA VAL A 6 5.97 12.05 17.85
C VAL A 6 5.95 13.55 17.58
N LYS A 7 6.72 14.04 16.59
CA LYS A 7 6.82 15.47 16.29
C LYS A 7 5.40 16.07 16.28
N ASN A 8 5.04 16.78 17.34
CA ASN A 8 3.73 17.43 17.48
C ASN A 8 3.62 18.66 16.57
N ASP A 9 4.66 18.93 15.78
CA ASP A 9 4.80 20.11 14.94
C ASP A 9 4.75 19.72 13.45
N LEU A 10 3.90 18.75 13.07
CA LEU A 10 3.61 18.53 11.65
C LEU A 10 2.83 19.74 11.12
N THR A 11 3.35 20.38 10.08
CA THR A 11 2.65 21.51 9.45
C THR A 11 1.47 21.02 8.62
N VAL A 12 0.58 21.94 8.25
CA VAL A 12 -0.56 21.60 7.37
C VAL A 12 -0.05 21.11 6.02
N GLU A 13 1.00 21.72 5.50
CA GLU A 13 1.64 21.34 4.24
C GLU A 13 2.24 19.93 4.30
N GLU A 14 2.85 19.55 5.44
CA GLU A 14 3.37 18.18 5.62
C GLU A 14 2.24 17.14 5.69
N LEU A 15 1.11 17.49 6.32
CA LEU A 15 -0.07 16.62 6.35
C LEU A 15 -0.70 16.48 4.96
N GLU A 16 -0.80 17.56 4.19
CA GLU A 16 -1.28 17.54 2.81
C GLU A 16 -0.36 16.71 1.90
N SER A 17 0.96 16.86 2.04
CA SER A 17 1.92 16.04 1.29
C SER A 17 1.72 14.55 1.58
N ARG A 18 1.56 14.17 2.86
CA ARG A 18 1.32 12.78 3.28
C ARG A 18 -0.02 12.25 2.78
N TYR A 19 -1.07 13.08 2.79
CA TYR A 19 -2.36 12.72 2.19
C TYR A 19 -2.20 12.43 0.70
N ASN A 20 -1.48 13.30 -0.03
CA ASN A 20 -1.24 13.12 -1.47
C ASN A 20 -0.43 11.85 -1.76
N GLU A 21 0.50 11.46 -0.88
CA GLU A 21 1.20 10.18 -1.00
C GLU A 21 0.24 8.97 -0.97
N ILE A 22 -0.87 9.06 -0.24
CA ILE A 22 -1.88 8.00 -0.24
C ILE A 22 -2.68 8.04 -1.54
N THR A 23 -3.11 9.22 -2.00
CA THR A 23 -3.98 9.35 -3.19
C THR A 23 -3.30 8.99 -4.50
N VAL A 24 -1.96 8.99 -4.57
CA VAL A 24 -1.20 8.49 -5.75
C VAL A 24 -1.60 7.06 -6.12
N LEU A 25 -2.15 6.28 -5.18
CA LEU A 25 -2.69 4.95 -5.48
C LEU A 25 -3.84 4.97 -6.49
N TYR A 26 -4.68 6.03 -6.52
CA TYR A 26 -5.71 6.17 -7.56
C TYR A 26 -5.09 6.39 -8.93
N ASP A 27 -4.06 7.22 -9.03
CA ASP A 27 -3.36 7.47 -10.29
C ASP A 27 -2.79 6.15 -10.83
N MET A 28 -2.15 5.34 -9.97
CA MET A 28 -1.62 4.03 -10.34
C MET A 28 -2.72 3.02 -10.73
N ALA A 29 -3.90 3.09 -10.10
CA ALA A 29 -5.05 2.30 -10.52
C ALA A 29 -5.56 2.72 -11.90
N GLY A 30 -5.54 4.02 -12.22
CA GLY A 30 -5.78 4.54 -13.56
C GLY A 30 -4.76 4.03 -14.58
N GLU A 31 -3.46 4.07 -14.24
CA GLU A 31 -2.39 3.52 -15.09
C GLU A 31 -2.61 2.03 -15.41
N LEU A 32 -3.19 1.22 -14.49
CA LEU A 32 -3.53 -0.17 -14.78
C LEU A 32 -4.63 -0.29 -15.84
N VAL A 33 -5.63 0.60 -15.84
CA VAL A 33 -6.68 0.63 -16.88
C VAL A 33 -6.05 0.91 -18.24
N GLU A 34 -5.09 1.85 -18.30
CA GLU A 34 -4.37 2.18 -19.54
C GLU A 34 -3.64 0.96 -20.15
N THR A 35 -3.24 -0.02 -19.32
CA THR A 35 -2.62 -1.26 -19.84
C THR A 35 -3.57 -2.10 -20.66
N VAL A 36 -4.88 -2.01 -20.40
CA VAL A 36 -5.92 -2.76 -21.12
C VAL A 36 -6.16 -2.14 -22.51
N GLU A 37 -6.06 -0.82 -22.59
CA GLU A 37 -6.24 -0.04 -23.82
C GLU A 37 -4.97 0.06 -24.69
N SER A 38 -3.85 -0.43 -24.17
CA SER A 38 -2.55 -0.39 -24.83
C SER A 38 -2.52 -1.24 -26.11
N GLU A 39 -1.89 -0.72 -27.17
CA GLU A 39 -1.64 -1.48 -28.40
C GLU A 39 -0.73 -2.69 -28.18
N PHE A 40 0.00 -2.72 -27.05
CA PHE A 40 0.86 -3.84 -26.65
C PHE A 40 0.10 -4.93 -25.89
N ALA A 41 -1.17 -4.72 -25.54
CA ALA A 41 -2.03 -5.74 -24.95
C ALA A 41 -2.39 -6.78 -26.02
N GLN A 42 -1.86 -8.00 -25.89
CA GLN A 42 -2.16 -9.08 -26.83
C GLN A 42 -3.62 -9.54 -26.76
N ASP A 43 -4.19 -9.52 -25.56
CA ASP A 43 -5.58 -9.88 -25.27
C ASP A 43 -6.13 -8.91 -24.20
N PRO A 44 -6.83 -7.84 -24.62
CA PRO A 44 -7.40 -6.84 -23.70
C PRO A 44 -8.40 -7.44 -22.71
N GLU A 45 -9.21 -8.42 -23.10
CA GLU A 45 -10.20 -9.03 -22.20
C GLU A 45 -9.51 -9.82 -21.09
N LEU A 46 -8.46 -10.58 -21.44
CA LEU A 46 -7.65 -11.30 -20.47
C LEU A 46 -6.88 -10.34 -19.57
N GLN A 47 -6.36 -9.24 -20.13
CA GLN A 47 -5.68 -8.19 -19.36
C GLN A 47 -6.65 -7.55 -18.35
N TRP A 48 -7.85 -7.17 -18.79
CA TRP A 48 -8.90 -6.61 -17.94
C TRP A 48 -9.24 -7.56 -16.79
N SER A 49 -9.50 -8.84 -17.09
CA SER A 49 -9.77 -9.88 -16.09
C SER A 49 -8.65 -10.09 -15.07
N ALA A 50 -7.40 -9.78 -15.46
CA ALA A 50 -6.25 -9.82 -14.56
C ALA A 50 -6.16 -8.57 -13.67
N VAL A 51 -6.35 -7.36 -14.23
CA VAL A 51 -6.11 -6.10 -13.50
C VAL A 51 -7.32 -5.54 -12.77
N GLU A 52 -8.55 -5.81 -13.23
CA GLU A 52 -9.79 -5.27 -12.66
C GLU A 52 -9.93 -5.55 -11.16
N PRO A 53 -9.71 -6.78 -10.64
CA PRO A 53 -9.81 -7.03 -9.22
C PRO A 53 -8.81 -6.20 -8.40
N LEU A 54 -7.60 -6.01 -8.93
CA LEU A 54 -6.56 -5.21 -8.28
C LEU A 54 -6.92 -3.72 -8.28
N ILE A 55 -7.44 -3.20 -9.40
CA ILE A 55 -7.92 -1.81 -9.52
C ILE A 55 -8.98 -1.52 -8.45
N ASN A 56 -9.98 -2.39 -8.34
CA ASN A 56 -11.07 -2.24 -7.39
C ASN A 56 -10.57 -2.25 -5.94
N GLU A 57 -9.72 -3.21 -5.58
CA GLU A 57 -9.18 -3.29 -4.21
C GLU A 57 -8.24 -2.13 -3.88
N VAL A 58 -7.45 -1.63 -4.84
CA VAL A 58 -6.63 -0.43 -4.66
C VAL A 58 -7.51 0.80 -4.42
N GLY A 59 -8.57 0.99 -5.22
CA GLY A 59 -9.52 2.09 -5.04
C GLY A 59 -10.19 2.07 -3.67
N ASP A 60 -10.84 0.95 -3.33
CA ASP A 60 -11.55 0.77 -2.07
C ASP A 60 -10.64 0.88 -0.84
N ALA A 61 -9.40 0.37 -0.94
CA ALA A 61 -8.42 0.54 0.13
C ALA A 61 -7.97 2.00 0.26
N THR A 62 -7.78 2.71 -0.86
CA THR A 62 -7.36 4.13 -0.85
C THR A 62 -8.44 5.02 -0.24
N ASP A 63 -9.72 4.77 -0.51
CA ASP A 63 -10.85 5.46 0.14
C ASP A 63 -10.75 5.34 1.67
N ILE A 64 -10.56 4.11 2.18
CA ILE A 64 -10.45 3.87 3.62
C ILE A 64 -9.19 4.54 4.18
N LEU A 65 -8.05 4.40 3.52
CA LEU A 65 -6.78 4.94 4.02
C LEU A 65 -6.80 6.47 4.08
N THR A 66 -7.38 7.13 3.07
CA THR A 66 -7.53 8.59 3.06
C THR A 66 -8.49 9.06 4.16
N GLU A 67 -9.63 8.40 4.36
CA GLU A 67 -10.56 8.68 5.46
C GLU A 67 -9.88 8.56 6.83
N GLU A 68 -9.16 7.46 7.05
CA GLU A 68 -8.45 7.22 8.32
C GLU A 68 -7.31 8.22 8.53
N PHE A 69 -6.60 8.62 7.47
CA PHE A 69 -5.58 9.66 7.56
C PHE A 69 -6.16 11.03 7.90
N ILE A 70 -7.35 11.38 7.39
CA ILE A 70 -8.05 12.61 7.77
C ILE A 70 -8.32 12.62 9.28
N PHE A 71 -8.76 11.52 9.88
CA PHE A 71 -8.96 11.44 11.33
C PHE A 71 -7.67 11.62 12.13
N ILE A 72 -6.53 11.16 11.61
CA ILE A 72 -5.20 11.42 12.21
C ILE A 72 -4.88 12.91 12.13
N ALA A 73 -4.97 13.50 10.93
CA ALA A 73 -4.64 14.89 10.68
C ALA A 73 -5.51 15.86 11.51
N GLU A 74 -6.81 15.59 11.63
CA GLU A 74 -7.70 16.36 12.51
C GLU A 74 -7.32 16.25 13.99
N GLY A 75 -6.90 15.07 14.44
CA GLY A 75 -6.39 14.87 15.79
C GLY A 75 -5.18 15.75 16.06
N ILE A 76 -4.17 15.70 15.16
CA ILE A 76 -2.95 16.49 15.25
C ILE A 76 -3.27 17.99 15.29
N LYS A 77 -4.13 18.49 14.39
CA LYS A 77 -4.56 19.90 14.36
C LYS A 77 -5.20 20.36 15.67
N ARG A 78 -5.84 19.44 16.42
CA ARG A 78 -6.48 19.70 17.72
C ARG A 78 -5.57 19.41 18.92
N GLY A 79 -4.33 18.98 18.70
CA GLY A 79 -3.41 18.56 19.76
C GLY A 79 -3.88 17.29 20.51
N ALA A 80 -4.66 16.44 19.85
CA ALA A 80 -5.23 15.22 20.42
C ALA A 80 -4.82 13.98 19.62
N ALA A 81 -4.88 12.80 20.24
CA ALA A 81 -4.75 11.55 19.50
C ALA A 81 -5.93 11.42 18.53
N GLY A 82 -5.64 11.29 17.23
CA GLY A 82 -6.64 11.08 16.19
C GLY A 82 -7.43 9.78 16.43
N LYS A 83 -8.70 9.75 16.00
CA LYS A 83 -9.61 8.60 16.21
C LYS A 83 -9.49 7.53 15.13
N ALA A 84 -8.36 7.46 14.44
CA ALA A 84 -8.18 6.53 13.34
C ALA A 84 -8.26 5.07 13.80
N SER A 85 -8.93 4.26 13.01
CA SER A 85 -9.19 2.85 13.27
C SER A 85 -8.04 2.00 12.74
N LYS A 86 -7.19 1.55 13.66
CA LYS A 86 -6.11 0.59 13.38
C LYS A 86 -6.58 -0.61 12.55
N SER A 87 -7.71 -1.21 12.92
CA SER A 87 -8.20 -2.41 12.22
C SER A 87 -8.67 -2.13 10.80
N ARG A 88 -9.21 -0.93 10.53
CA ARG A 88 -9.59 -0.52 9.16
C ARG A 88 -8.35 -0.30 8.31
N ILE A 89 -7.33 0.37 8.85
CA ILE A 89 -6.05 0.60 8.16
C ILE A 89 -5.37 -0.73 7.83
N GLU A 90 -5.22 -1.63 8.81
CA GLU A 90 -4.62 -2.95 8.58
C GLU A 90 -5.43 -3.79 7.58
N GLY A 91 -6.77 -3.75 7.69
CA GLY A 91 -7.67 -4.43 6.78
C GLY A 91 -7.51 -3.97 5.34
N ALA A 92 -7.50 -2.65 5.10
CA ALA A 92 -7.32 -2.05 3.78
C ALA A 92 -5.97 -2.42 3.17
N LEU A 93 -4.87 -2.27 3.92
CA LEU A 93 -3.53 -2.61 3.45
C LEU A 93 -3.41 -4.10 3.10
N ARG A 94 -3.95 -4.98 3.95
CA ARG A 94 -3.96 -6.43 3.68
C ARG A 94 -4.69 -6.78 2.40
N ARG A 95 -5.83 -6.14 2.12
CA ARG A 95 -6.60 -6.42 0.89
C ARG A 95 -5.77 -6.10 -0.36
N VAL A 96 -5.02 -4.99 -0.37
CA VAL A 96 -4.16 -4.65 -1.51
C VAL A 96 -3.04 -5.67 -1.69
N TYR A 97 -2.38 -6.12 -0.61
CA TYR A 97 -1.36 -7.19 -0.72
C TYR A 97 -1.94 -8.50 -1.25
N ALA A 98 -3.13 -8.90 -0.78
CA ALA A 98 -3.82 -10.08 -1.28
C ALA A 98 -4.14 -9.94 -2.78
N ALA A 99 -4.66 -8.79 -3.21
CA ALA A 99 -4.96 -8.52 -4.61
C ALA A 99 -3.71 -8.53 -5.51
N ILE A 100 -2.58 -8.01 -5.03
CA ILE A 100 -1.29 -8.08 -5.75
C ILE A 100 -0.85 -9.53 -5.91
N HIS A 101 -0.99 -10.35 -4.87
CA HIS A 101 -0.66 -11.77 -4.93
C HIS A 101 -1.55 -12.50 -5.94
N GLU A 102 -2.87 -12.28 -5.88
CA GLU A 102 -3.84 -12.87 -6.81
C GLU A 102 -3.57 -12.46 -8.26
N TYR A 103 -3.25 -11.19 -8.52
CA TYR A 103 -2.84 -10.71 -9.85
C TYR A 103 -1.65 -11.52 -10.38
N ARG A 104 -0.60 -11.69 -9.57
CA ARG A 104 0.59 -12.45 -9.96
C ARG A 104 0.27 -13.91 -10.27
N GLU A 105 -0.64 -14.52 -9.52
CA GLU A 105 -1.09 -15.88 -9.78
C GLU A 105 -1.88 -15.99 -11.08
N ARG A 106 -2.80 -15.05 -11.35
CA ARG A 106 -3.58 -15.00 -12.60
C ARG A 106 -2.66 -14.86 -13.81
N VAL A 107 -1.77 -13.88 -13.79
CA VAL A 107 -0.79 -13.66 -14.87
C VAL A 107 0.05 -14.92 -15.09
N ARG A 108 0.61 -15.51 -14.02
CA ARG A 108 1.41 -16.73 -14.12
C ARG A 108 0.64 -17.90 -14.73
N ASN A 109 -0.64 -18.06 -14.37
CA ASN A 109 -1.48 -19.13 -14.89
C ASN A 109 -1.79 -18.95 -16.38
N HIS A 110 -1.93 -17.72 -16.85
CA HIS A 110 -2.07 -17.41 -18.28
C HIS A 110 -0.77 -17.63 -19.05
N THR A 111 0.37 -17.19 -18.49
CA THR A 111 1.69 -17.34 -19.15
C THR A 111 2.13 -18.79 -19.30
N LYS A 112 1.78 -19.70 -18.38
CA LYS A 112 2.11 -21.13 -18.50
C LYS A 112 1.54 -21.79 -19.77
N GLN A 113 0.51 -21.19 -20.39
CA GLN A 113 -0.09 -21.69 -21.62
C GLN A 113 0.63 -21.19 -22.89
N ALA A 114 1.41 -20.11 -22.78
CA ALA A 114 2.18 -19.53 -23.88
C ALA A 114 3.66 -19.90 -23.74
N PHE A 115 4.22 -20.59 -24.73
CA PHE A 115 5.58 -21.18 -24.68
C PHE A 115 6.76 -20.18 -24.63
N ASN A 116 6.52 -18.89 -24.38
CA ASN A 116 7.53 -17.88 -24.09
C ASN A 116 6.94 -16.89 -23.09
N ALA A 117 7.52 -16.80 -21.89
CA ALA A 117 7.06 -15.90 -20.84
C ALA A 117 7.41 -14.45 -21.18
N ILE A 118 6.55 -13.81 -21.97
CA ILE A 118 6.57 -12.36 -22.12
C ILE A 118 6.04 -11.78 -20.80
N GLU A 119 6.81 -10.88 -20.17
CA GLU A 119 6.38 -10.15 -18.97
C GLU A 119 5.09 -9.39 -19.26
N ASN A 120 4.16 -9.36 -18.31
CA ASN A 120 2.89 -8.67 -18.51
C ASN A 120 3.15 -7.15 -18.45
N ILE A 121 2.56 -6.40 -19.38
CA ILE A 121 2.73 -4.94 -19.47
C ILE A 121 2.29 -4.19 -18.21
N ALA A 122 1.45 -4.78 -17.36
CA ALA A 122 1.06 -4.22 -16.07
C ALA A 122 2.06 -4.51 -14.93
N ASP A 123 2.99 -5.46 -15.08
CA ASP A 123 3.94 -5.85 -14.03
C ASP A 123 4.77 -4.67 -13.46
N PRO A 124 5.25 -3.72 -14.28
CA PRO A 124 5.92 -2.53 -13.76
C PRO A 124 5.03 -1.65 -12.88
N ILE A 125 3.75 -1.49 -13.24
CA ILE A 125 2.78 -0.67 -12.50
C ILE A 125 2.40 -1.37 -11.20
N VAL A 126 2.12 -2.68 -11.23
CA VAL A 126 1.84 -3.47 -10.01
C VAL A 126 3.03 -3.42 -9.04
N SER A 127 4.26 -3.45 -9.55
CA SER A 127 5.46 -3.28 -8.73
C SER A 127 5.56 -1.90 -8.10
N ARG A 128 5.12 -0.84 -8.81
CA ARG A 128 5.02 0.52 -8.26
C ARG A 128 3.93 0.62 -7.20
N ILE A 129 2.75 0.02 -7.42
CA ILE A 129 1.67 -0.05 -6.42
C ILE A 129 2.18 -0.71 -5.15
N GLN A 130 2.84 -1.88 -5.24
CA GLN A 130 3.40 -2.54 -4.05
C GLN A 130 4.34 -1.62 -3.28
N ARG A 131 5.27 -0.94 -3.97
CA ARG A 131 6.20 -0.01 -3.33
C ARG A 131 5.48 1.19 -2.71
N GLN A 132 4.40 1.67 -3.33
CA GLN A 132 3.63 2.77 -2.78
C GLN A 132 2.86 2.33 -1.53
N VAL A 133 2.25 1.15 -1.54
CA VAL A 133 1.62 0.54 -0.35
C VAL A 133 2.63 0.37 0.78
N GLU A 134 3.85 -0.10 0.48
CA GLU A 134 4.96 -0.19 1.44
C GLU A 134 5.25 1.18 2.09
N ARG A 135 5.29 2.26 1.31
CA ARG A 135 5.46 3.63 1.84
C ARG A 135 4.28 4.07 2.71
N VAL A 136 3.06 3.78 2.29
CA VAL A 136 1.85 4.09 3.06
C VAL A 136 1.85 3.34 4.40
N VAL A 137 2.32 2.09 4.44
CA VAL A 137 2.53 1.35 5.71
C VAL A 137 3.48 2.11 6.64
N VAL A 138 4.62 2.58 6.12
CA VAL A 138 5.60 3.36 6.89
C VAL A 138 4.98 4.65 7.42
N LEU A 139 4.23 5.36 6.56
CA LEU A 139 3.53 6.58 6.93
C LEU A 139 2.58 6.34 8.11
N PHE A 140 1.74 5.29 8.06
CA PHE A 140 0.82 5.00 9.16
C PHE A 140 1.52 4.49 10.42
N LEU A 141 2.65 3.79 10.31
CA LEU A 141 3.45 3.37 11.46
C LEU A 141 3.96 4.55 12.32
N GLU A 142 4.08 5.75 11.74
CA GLU A 142 4.45 6.97 12.48
C GLU A 142 3.34 7.46 13.42
N PHE A 143 2.09 7.06 13.18
CA PHE A 143 0.92 7.55 13.91
C PHE A 143 0.17 6.45 14.67
N VAL A 144 0.19 5.23 14.14
CA VAL A 144 -0.58 4.09 14.63
C VAL A 144 0.33 2.88 14.74
N GLN A 145 0.25 2.16 15.88
CA GLN A 145 0.99 0.92 16.08
C GLN A 145 0.38 -0.23 15.27
N LEU A 146 0.68 -0.28 13.97
CA LEU A 146 0.23 -1.36 13.08
C LEU A 146 0.92 -2.69 13.39
N SER A 147 0.19 -3.78 13.22
CA SER A 147 0.70 -5.13 13.22
C SER A 147 1.09 -5.54 11.80
N LEU A 148 2.37 -5.50 11.47
CA LEU A 148 2.82 -5.91 10.13
C LEU A 148 2.47 -7.38 9.83
N ALA A 149 2.45 -8.23 10.84
CA ALA A 149 2.04 -9.63 10.70
C ALA A 149 0.55 -9.82 10.34
N SER A 150 -0.31 -8.83 10.61
CA SER A 150 -1.71 -8.88 10.17
C SER A 150 -1.92 -8.31 8.76
N ILE A 151 -0.92 -7.61 8.21
CA ILE A 151 -0.98 -6.96 6.90
C ILE A 151 -0.32 -7.82 5.82
N MET A 152 0.87 -8.35 6.09
CA MET A 152 1.73 -8.98 5.08
C MET A 152 2.32 -10.31 5.55
N ASN A 153 2.69 -11.16 4.61
CA ASN A 153 3.34 -12.44 4.90
C ASN A 153 4.84 -12.25 5.26
N HIS A 154 5.49 -13.32 5.72
CA HIS A 154 6.89 -13.26 6.17
C HIS A 154 7.86 -12.84 5.05
N ALA A 155 7.62 -13.25 3.81
CA ALA A 155 8.48 -12.91 2.68
C ALA A 155 8.37 -11.41 2.34
N GLU A 156 7.15 -10.88 2.28
CA GLU A 156 6.86 -9.47 2.08
C GLU A 156 7.44 -8.61 3.19
N LEU A 157 7.28 -9.03 4.45
CA LEU A 157 7.87 -8.35 5.59
C LEU A 157 9.40 -8.29 5.51
N SER A 158 10.02 -9.40 5.09
CA SER A 158 11.48 -9.47 4.94
C SER A 158 11.96 -8.54 3.82
N GLN A 159 11.22 -8.46 2.71
CA GLN A 159 11.50 -7.54 1.60
C GLN A 159 11.34 -6.08 2.03
N LEU A 160 10.26 -5.75 2.75
CA LEU A 160 10.02 -4.41 3.27
C LEU A 160 11.17 -3.97 4.20
N LYS A 161 11.58 -4.82 5.15
CA LYS A 161 12.72 -4.53 6.04
C LYS A 161 14.03 -4.28 5.29
N ALA A 162 14.27 -5.05 4.23
CA ALA A 162 15.48 -4.90 3.42
C ALA A 162 15.49 -3.58 2.64
N ARG A 163 14.31 -3.06 2.26
CA ARG A 163 14.16 -1.81 1.51
C ARG A 163 14.09 -0.57 2.41
N GLU A 164 13.39 -0.68 3.53
CA GLU A 164 13.07 0.44 4.41
C GLU A 164 13.81 0.31 5.74
N ALA A 165 14.99 0.93 5.82
CA ALA A 165 15.79 0.97 7.06
C ALA A 165 15.00 1.52 8.25
N ARG A 166 14.06 2.44 8.00
CA ARG A 166 13.16 3.01 9.01
C ARG A 166 12.25 1.94 9.63
N VAL A 167 11.71 1.02 8.82
CA VAL A 167 10.87 -0.09 9.30
C VAL A 167 11.68 -1.01 10.22
N ALA A 168 12.89 -1.38 9.82
CA ALA A 168 13.77 -2.20 10.65
C ALA A 168 14.01 -1.55 12.02
N LEU A 169 14.29 -0.24 12.03
CA LEU A 169 14.51 0.53 13.26
C LEU A 169 13.25 0.59 14.14
N MET A 170 12.08 0.88 13.56
CA MET A 170 10.81 0.91 14.28
C MET A 170 10.48 -0.45 14.90
N MET A 171 10.68 -1.55 14.17
CA MET A 171 10.41 -2.90 14.67
C MET A 171 11.34 -3.32 15.81
N HIS A 172 12.63 -2.98 15.74
CA HIS A 172 13.57 -3.27 16.82
C HIS A 172 13.18 -2.56 18.13
N GLN A 173 12.60 -1.37 18.03
CA GLN A 173 12.12 -0.62 19.19
C GLN A 173 10.82 -1.20 19.77
N THR A 174 9.92 -1.71 18.93
CA THR A 174 8.68 -2.38 19.39
C THR A 174 8.96 -3.66 20.17
N VAL A 175 9.99 -4.42 19.76
CA VAL A 175 10.40 -5.68 20.43
C VAL A 175 11.08 -5.42 21.78
N GLN A 176 11.75 -4.28 21.97
CA GLN A 176 12.40 -3.92 23.23
C GLN A 176 11.44 -3.32 24.29
N GLN A 177 10.19 -3.05 23.93
CA GLN A 177 9.17 -2.50 24.84
C GLN A 177 8.15 -3.54 25.32
N GLN A 178 8.31 -4.81 24.93
CA GLN A 178 7.59 -5.97 25.48
C GLN A 178 8.47 -6.71 26.49
#